data_AF-A0A6B9FY18-F1
#
_entry.id   AF-A0A6B9FY18-F1
#
_cell.length_a   1.000
_cell.length_b   1.000
_cell.length_c   1.000
_cell.angle_alpha   90.00
_cell.angle_beta   90.00
_cell.angle_gamma   90.00
#
_symmetry.space_group_name_H-M   'P 1'
#
loop_
_entity.id
_entity.type
_entity.pdbx_description
1 polymer ?
#
loop_
_entity_poly.entity_id
_entity_poly.type
_entity_poly.pdbx_seq_one_letter_code
_entity_poly.pdbx_strand_id
1 'polypeptide(L)'
;MHAEETAATASPSPLTVSTVDEASILLQQVLAIYAARDLVITLSDAGGRDWNVQRLNRIRQGKIAAPALSSAEMTSLRALLPTRPAHYAAPAFQFIDLFAGIGGIRRGFEQIGGQCVFTSEWNKEAVRTYKANHYCDPQTHRFNSDIRQVTQPAGLSDEQEIYQHIASTIPDHQVLLAGFPCQPFSLAGVSKKNAMGRAHGFECEAQGTLFFDVARILAAKKPPFFVLENVKNLKSHDKGRTFAIIMATLDELGYDVADADDAGLPDAKVVDARHFLPQHRERIVLVGIRRDLGLSAGFSLRTLSSLYPKKVPALSSLLEPQPDAKYTLSPVLWNYLYQYAKKHKAKGNGFGFGLNDPRNPAVCVRTLSARYYKDGSEILIDRGWDSALGEQNFQHAGNMARRPRRLTPRECARLMGFEAPGEARFRIPVSDTQAYKQFGNSVVVPVFAAVAQLLLPLIEQYTRNNE
;
A
#
# COMPACT_ATOMS: atom_id res chain seq x y z
N MET A 1 -68.36 19.47 29.79
CA MET A 1 -68.12 18.49 28.71
C MET A 1 -66.61 18.43 28.49
N HIS A 2 -65.91 17.88 29.48
CA HIS A 2 -64.45 17.73 29.54
C HIS A 2 -64.12 16.79 30.71
N ALA A 3 -63.08 15.96 30.50
CA ALA A 3 -62.31 15.18 31.47
C ALA A 3 -63.10 14.05 32.19
N GLU A 4 -62.56 12.88 32.56
CA GLU A 4 -61.18 12.51 32.89
C GLU A 4 -61.10 10.96 33.09
N GLU A 5 -59.90 10.37 32.89
CA GLU A 5 -59.33 9.16 33.55
C GLU A 5 -59.98 7.76 33.37
N THR A 6 -59.28 6.61 33.24
CA THR A 6 -57.95 6.18 33.72
C THR A 6 -57.43 4.91 32.97
N ALA A 7 -56.12 4.85 32.81
CA ALA A 7 -55.14 3.74 32.89
C ALA A 7 -55.38 2.34 32.26
N ALA A 8 -54.43 1.87 31.44
CA ALA A 8 -53.52 0.77 31.80
C ALA A 8 -52.41 0.52 30.75
N THR A 9 -51.18 0.77 31.21
CA THR A 9 -49.86 0.21 30.86
C THR A 9 -49.74 -0.89 29.80
N ALA A 10 -48.89 -0.64 28.81
CA ALA A 10 -47.99 -1.64 28.24
C ALA A 10 -46.63 -0.98 27.94
N SER A 11 -45.63 -1.29 28.74
CA SER A 11 -44.23 -0.95 28.47
C SER A 11 -43.78 -1.70 27.20
N PRO A 12 -43.23 -1.03 26.16
CA PRO A 12 -42.57 -1.74 25.09
C PRO A 12 -41.22 -2.25 25.61
N SER A 13 -41.02 -3.57 25.46
CA SER A 13 -39.76 -4.26 25.72
C SER A 13 -38.58 -3.61 25.00
N PRO A 14 -37.39 -3.50 25.62
CA PRO A 14 -36.20 -2.94 25.00
C PRO A 14 -35.44 -4.02 24.21
N LEU A 15 -36.03 -4.62 23.17
CA LEU A 15 -35.37 -5.69 22.41
C LEU A 15 -35.81 -5.72 20.94
N THR A 16 -35.43 -4.72 20.13
CA THR A 16 -35.42 -4.84 18.65
C THR A 16 -34.57 -3.78 17.91
N VAL A 17 -33.78 -2.97 18.61
CA VAL A 17 -32.82 -2.05 17.96
C VAL A 17 -31.45 -2.71 17.71
N SER A 18 -31.23 -3.96 18.14
CA SER A 18 -29.87 -4.48 18.41
C SER A 18 -29.31 -5.65 17.57
N THR A 19 -29.90 -6.04 16.42
CA THR A 19 -29.31 -7.13 15.59
C THR A 19 -29.45 -6.93 14.07
N VAL A 20 -30.57 -6.36 13.61
CA VAL A 20 -30.82 -6.10 12.19
C VAL A 20 -29.90 -5.02 11.63
N ASP A 21 -29.56 -4.02 12.44
CA ASP A 21 -28.62 -2.96 12.06
C ASP A 21 -27.18 -3.50 11.92
N GLU A 22 -26.74 -4.35 12.86
CA GLU A 22 -25.41 -4.96 12.81
C GLU A 22 -25.22 -5.87 11.60
N ALA A 23 -26.21 -6.73 11.30
CA ALA A 23 -26.18 -7.60 10.13
C ALA A 23 -26.11 -6.81 8.81
N SER A 24 -26.87 -5.70 8.73
CA SER A 24 -26.85 -4.80 7.58
C SER A 24 -25.48 -4.12 7.42
N ILE A 25 -24.93 -3.57 8.49
CA ILE A 25 -23.61 -2.91 8.49
C ILE A 25 -22.52 -3.91 8.06
N LEU A 26 -22.49 -5.09 8.66
CA LEU A 26 -21.51 -6.13 8.34
C LEU A 26 -21.60 -6.54 6.87
N LEU A 27 -22.81 -6.78 6.37
CA LEU A 27 -23.03 -7.17 4.98
C LEU A 27 -22.61 -6.06 3.99
N GLN A 28 -22.89 -4.79 4.31
CA GLN A 28 -22.43 -3.66 3.51
C GLN A 28 -20.91 -3.53 3.50
N GLN A 29 -20.25 -3.74 4.64
CA GLN A 29 -18.78 -3.69 4.75
C GLN A 29 -18.13 -4.75 3.87
N VAL A 30 -18.59 -6.00 3.93
CA VAL A 30 -18.03 -7.07 3.08
C VAL A 30 -18.38 -6.86 1.60
N LEU A 31 -19.55 -6.33 1.26
CA LEU A 31 -19.94 -6.01 -0.12
C LEU A 31 -19.14 -4.86 -0.74
N ALA A 32 -18.58 -3.98 0.09
CA ALA A 32 -17.65 -2.94 -0.34
C ALA A 32 -16.26 -3.51 -0.69
N ILE A 33 -15.93 -4.71 -0.23
CA ILE A 33 -14.61 -5.33 -0.38
C ILE A 33 -14.65 -6.49 -1.38
N TYR A 34 -15.60 -7.41 -1.28
CA TYR A 34 -15.63 -8.67 -2.01
C TYR A 34 -16.66 -8.66 -3.13
N ALA A 35 -16.42 -9.46 -4.17
CA ALA A 35 -17.41 -9.60 -5.24
C ALA A 35 -18.61 -10.39 -4.72
N ALA A 36 -19.82 -10.01 -5.15
CA ALA A 36 -21.06 -10.66 -4.73
C ALA A 36 -21.04 -12.18 -4.96
N ARG A 37 -20.40 -12.66 -6.04
CA ARG A 37 -20.27 -14.10 -6.31
C ARG A 37 -19.49 -14.85 -5.23
N ASP A 38 -18.43 -14.25 -4.68
CA ASP A 38 -17.58 -14.87 -3.68
C ASP A 38 -18.30 -14.90 -2.31
N LEU A 39 -19.10 -13.86 -2.05
CA LEU A 39 -19.97 -13.79 -0.86
C LEU A 39 -21.14 -14.78 -0.93
N VAL A 40 -21.71 -15.05 -2.11
CA VAL A 40 -22.73 -16.12 -2.25
C VAL A 40 -22.14 -17.45 -1.81
N ILE A 41 -20.93 -17.79 -2.29
CA ILE A 41 -20.24 -19.03 -1.89
C ILE A 41 -20.06 -19.06 -0.36
N THR A 42 -19.51 -17.99 0.20
CA THR A 42 -19.28 -17.87 1.66
C THR A 42 -20.57 -18.06 2.46
N LEU A 43 -21.67 -17.45 2.03
CA LEU A 43 -22.96 -17.53 2.73
C LEU A 43 -23.62 -18.90 2.55
N SER A 44 -23.48 -19.51 1.38
CA SER A 44 -23.98 -20.86 1.11
C SER A 44 -23.23 -21.93 1.90
N ASP A 45 -21.90 -21.81 2.02
CA ASP A 45 -21.07 -22.70 2.85
C ASP A 45 -21.44 -22.57 4.34
N ALA A 46 -21.91 -21.39 4.76
CA ALA A 46 -22.44 -21.15 6.10
C ALA A 46 -23.89 -21.66 6.30
N GLY A 47 -24.49 -22.31 5.29
CA GLY A 47 -25.84 -22.89 5.35
C GLY A 47 -26.96 -22.00 4.78
N GLY A 48 -26.65 -20.82 4.25
CA GLY A 48 -27.61 -19.90 3.65
C GLY A 48 -28.12 -20.37 2.29
N ARG A 49 -29.46 -20.50 2.13
CA ARG A 49 -30.06 -21.11 0.93
C ARG A 49 -30.61 -20.13 -0.11
N ASP A 50 -30.87 -18.88 0.27
CA ASP A 50 -31.57 -17.89 -0.57
C ASP A 50 -30.66 -16.76 -1.09
N TRP A 51 -29.35 -17.01 -1.13
CA TRP A 51 -28.38 -16.04 -1.60
C TRP A 51 -28.11 -16.19 -3.09
N ASN A 52 -28.17 -15.07 -3.79
CA ASN A 52 -27.72 -14.98 -5.17
C ASN A 52 -27.12 -13.60 -5.44
N VAL A 53 -26.38 -13.50 -6.55
CA VAL A 53 -25.65 -12.29 -6.94
C VAL A 53 -26.60 -11.10 -7.11
N GLN A 54 -27.80 -11.30 -7.67
CA GLN A 54 -28.77 -10.22 -7.88
C GLN A 54 -29.26 -9.64 -6.55
N ARG A 55 -29.57 -10.50 -5.57
CA ARG A 55 -30.00 -10.11 -4.22
C ARG A 55 -28.92 -9.28 -3.52
N LEU A 56 -27.68 -9.78 -3.48
CA LEU A 56 -26.55 -9.06 -2.88
C LEU A 56 -26.29 -7.71 -3.56
N ASN A 57 -26.41 -7.64 -4.88
CA ASN A 57 -26.25 -6.39 -5.62
C ASN A 57 -27.37 -5.38 -5.32
N ARG A 58 -28.61 -5.85 -5.14
CA ARG A 58 -29.72 -4.98 -4.71
C ARG A 58 -29.51 -4.43 -3.30
N ILE A 59 -28.99 -5.26 -2.37
CA ILE A 59 -28.61 -4.82 -1.02
C ILE A 59 -27.50 -3.78 -1.10
N ARG A 60 -26.44 -4.05 -1.86
CA ARG A 60 -25.31 -3.11 -2.07
C ARG A 60 -25.75 -1.76 -2.63
N GLN A 61 -26.81 -1.73 -3.43
CA GLN A 61 -27.39 -0.51 -4.01
C GLN A 61 -28.42 0.16 -3.10
N GLY A 62 -28.66 -0.37 -1.90
CA GLY A 62 -29.71 0.13 -0.99
C GLY A 62 -31.13 -0.10 -1.50
N LYS A 63 -31.34 -0.93 -2.53
CA LYS A 63 -32.66 -1.18 -3.13
C LYS A 63 -33.54 -2.12 -2.31
N ILE A 64 -32.92 -2.92 -1.44
CA ILE A 64 -33.59 -3.80 -0.48
C ILE A 64 -32.76 -3.83 0.81
N ALA A 65 -33.42 -4.01 1.95
CA ALA A 65 -32.74 -4.20 3.23
C ALA A 65 -32.01 -5.56 3.28
N ALA A 66 -30.95 -5.63 4.08
CA ALA A 66 -30.32 -6.90 4.40
C ALA A 66 -31.32 -7.75 5.22
N PRO A 67 -31.52 -9.04 4.85
CA PRO A 67 -32.29 -9.95 5.70
C PRO A 67 -31.54 -10.22 7.01
N ALA A 68 -32.24 -10.77 8.01
CA ALA A 68 -31.57 -11.32 9.18
C ALA A 68 -30.57 -12.41 8.76
N LEU A 69 -29.37 -12.37 9.34
CA LEU A 69 -28.31 -13.34 9.11
C LEU A 69 -28.28 -14.34 10.27
N SER A 70 -28.10 -15.61 9.95
CA SER A 70 -27.82 -16.64 10.96
C SER A 70 -26.47 -16.38 11.64
N SER A 71 -26.26 -16.97 12.82
CA SER A 71 -24.99 -16.85 13.55
C SER A 71 -23.80 -17.41 12.75
N ALA A 72 -24.02 -18.45 11.94
CA ALA A 72 -23.00 -19.03 11.06
C ALA A 72 -22.62 -18.08 9.92
N GLU A 73 -23.59 -17.43 9.28
CA GLU A 73 -23.35 -16.41 8.26
C GLU A 73 -22.61 -15.20 8.84
N MET A 74 -23.07 -14.68 10.00
CA MET A 74 -22.40 -13.58 10.70
C MET A 74 -20.94 -13.90 11.01
N THR A 75 -20.66 -15.11 11.51
CA THR A 75 -19.30 -15.56 11.83
C THR A 75 -18.43 -15.64 10.57
N SER A 76 -18.97 -16.21 9.49
CA SER A 76 -18.25 -16.35 8.22
C SER A 76 -17.95 -14.99 7.57
N LEU A 77 -18.89 -14.05 7.60
CA LEU A 77 -18.69 -12.69 7.10
C LEU A 77 -17.67 -11.91 7.96
N ARG A 78 -17.73 -12.01 9.29
CA ARG A 78 -16.74 -11.37 10.18
C ARG A 78 -15.33 -11.88 9.92
N ALA A 79 -15.15 -13.17 9.63
CA ALA A 79 -13.84 -13.75 9.30
C ALA A 79 -13.20 -13.16 8.02
N LEU A 80 -14.01 -12.58 7.13
CA LEU A 80 -13.54 -11.87 5.93
C LEU A 80 -13.00 -10.46 6.22
N LEU A 81 -13.25 -9.92 7.41
CA LEU A 81 -12.79 -8.59 7.83
C LEU A 81 -11.54 -8.68 8.72
N PRO A 82 -10.67 -7.67 8.71
CA PRO A 82 -9.55 -7.60 9.64
C PRO A 82 -10.04 -7.35 11.08
N THR A 83 -9.35 -7.93 12.06
CA THR A 83 -9.62 -7.73 13.48
C THR A 83 -8.96 -6.46 14.00
N ARG A 84 -9.57 -5.81 15.01
CA ARG A 84 -8.97 -4.66 15.69
C ARG A 84 -7.62 -5.04 16.33
N PRO A 85 -6.52 -4.34 16.03
CA PRO A 85 -5.24 -4.55 16.73
C PRO A 85 -5.37 -4.23 18.22
N ALA A 86 -4.72 -5.01 19.08
CA ALA A 86 -4.82 -4.84 20.53
C ALA A 86 -4.33 -3.45 21.00
N HIS A 87 -3.26 -2.93 20.37
CA HIS A 87 -2.69 -1.63 20.71
C HIS A 87 -3.60 -0.44 20.34
N TYR A 88 -4.65 -0.62 19.55
CA TYR A 88 -5.61 0.46 19.27
C TYR A 88 -6.47 0.84 20.49
N ALA A 89 -6.38 0.10 21.61
CA ALA A 89 -6.97 0.53 22.87
C ALA A 89 -6.17 1.67 23.54
N ALA A 90 -4.85 1.69 23.32
CA ALA A 90 -3.92 2.69 23.83
C ALA A 90 -2.75 2.80 22.84
N PRO A 91 -2.92 3.52 21.71
CA PRO A 91 -1.91 3.59 20.68
C PRO A 91 -0.69 4.40 21.14
N ALA A 92 0.51 3.98 20.76
CA ALA A 92 1.75 4.67 21.11
C ALA A 92 1.89 6.03 20.40
N PHE A 93 1.30 6.15 19.21
CA PHE A 93 1.25 7.36 18.41
C PHE A 93 0.18 7.22 17.31
N GLN A 94 -0.18 8.34 16.68
CA GLN A 94 -1.08 8.37 15.54
C GLN A 94 -0.34 8.71 14.25
N PHE A 95 -0.78 8.15 13.12
CA PHE A 95 -0.21 8.43 11.81
C PHE A 95 -1.26 8.50 10.70
N ILE A 96 -0.88 9.12 9.59
CA ILE A 96 -1.68 9.15 8.35
C ILE A 96 -0.95 8.44 7.20
N ASP A 97 -1.72 7.95 6.23
CA ASP A 97 -1.23 7.09 5.15
C ASP A 97 -1.69 7.62 3.78
N LEU A 98 -0.84 8.42 3.13
CA LEU A 98 -1.13 9.09 1.85
C LEU A 98 -0.60 8.28 0.66
N PHE A 99 -1.38 8.19 -0.41
CA PHE A 99 -1.08 7.33 -1.57
C PHE A 99 -0.81 5.89 -1.14
N ALA A 100 -1.65 5.40 -0.24
CA ALA A 100 -1.39 4.22 0.59
C ALA A 100 -1.25 2.91 -0.20
N GLY A 101 -1.81 2.83 -1.41
CA GLY A 101 -1.94 1.60 -2.17
C GLY A 101 -2.67 0.54 -1.36
N ILE A 102 -1.96 -0.56 -1.05
CA ILE A 102 -2.48 -1.66 -0.22
C ILE A 102 -1.89 -1.64 1.21
N GLY A 103 -1.32 -0.51 1.63
CA GLY A 103 -0.86 -0.27 3.01
C GLY A 103 0.51 -0.86 3.34
N GLY A 104 1.44 -0.84 2.37
CA GLY A 104 2.78 -1.39 2.57
C GLY A 104 3.60 -0.64 3.63
N ILE A 105 3.53 0.70 3.63
CA ILE A 105 4.22 1.55 4.62
C ILE A 105 3.49 1.44 5.96
N ARG A 106 2.15 1.55 5.97
CA ARG A 106 1.28 1.39 7.16
C ARG A 106 1.65 0.18 8.03
N ARG A 107 1.88 -0.99 7.43
CA ARG A 107 2.21 -2.21 8.21
C ARG A 107 3.44 -2.05 9.10
N GLY A 108 4.46 -1.32 8.64
CA GLY A 108 5.64 -1.07 9.45
C GLY A 108 5.33 -0.24 10.70
N PHE A 109 4.49 0.79 10.55
CA PHE A 109 4.12 1.69 11.65
C PHE A 109 3.05 1.11 12.58
N GLU A 110 2.13 0.27 12.09
CA GLU A 110 1.23 -0.48 12.97
C GLU A 110 1.96 -1.50 13.84
N GLN A 111 3.05 -2.11 13.33
CA GLN A 111 3.84 -3.11 14.08
C GLN A 111 4.53 -2.52 15.31
N ILE A 112 4.79 -1.21 15.32
CA ILE A 112 5.41 -0.49 16.44
C ILE A 112 4.38 0.27 17.29
N GLY A 113 3.10 -0.09 17.21
CA GLY A 113 2.06 0.46 18.07
C GLY A 113 1.36 1.71 17.55
N GLY A 114 1.58 2.09 16.28
CA GLY A 114 0.90 3.22 15.66
C GLY A 114 -0.57 2.93 15.33
N GLN A 115 -1.42 3.95 15.42
CA GLN A 115 -2.80 3.95 14.93
C GLN A 115 -2.94 4.81 13.67
N CYS A 116 -3.45 4.22 12.59
CA CYS A 116 -3.80 4.97 11.38
C CYS A 116 -5.11 5.73 11.60
N VAL A 117 -5.10 7.06 11.45
CA VAL A 117 -6.29 7.92 11.64
C VAL A 117 -6.83 8.52 10.33
N PHE A 118 -6.03 8.49 9.26
CA PHE A 118 -6.46 8.95 7.94
C PHE A 118 -5.72 8.20 6.83
N THR A 119 -6.44 7.86 5.75
CA THR A 119 -5.87 7.21 4.57
C THR A 119 -6.34 7.90 3.29
N SER A 120 -5.42 8.22 2.38
CA SER A 120 -5.74 8.68 1.02
C SER A 120 -5.27 7.66 -0.02
N GLU A 121 -6.19 7.11 -0.81
CA GLU A 121 -5.89 6.20 -1.92
C GLU A 121 -6.96 6.29 -3.01
N TRP A 122 -6.54 6.58 -4.24
CA TRP A 122 -7.44 6.84 -5.35
C TRP A 122 -7.90 5.59 -6.09
N ASN A 123 -7.08 4.54 -6.10
CA ASN A 123 -7.39 3.30 -6.80
C ASN A 123 -8.37 2.46 -5.97
N LYS A 124 -9.62 2.39 -6.44
CA LYS A 124 -10.70 1.63 -5.80
C LYS A 124 -10.36 0.15 -5.55
N GLU A 125 -9.61 -0.50 -6.44
CA GLU A 125 -9.21 -1.91 -6.26
C GLU A 125 -8.14 -2.04 -5.16
N ALA A 126 -7.24 -1.07 -5.06
CA ALA A 126 -6.27 -1.00 -3.96
C ALA A 126 -6.98 -0.78 -2.63
N VAL A 127 -7.95 0.15 -2.56
CA VAL A 127 -8.79 0.39 -1.37
C VAL A 127 -9.52 -0.88 -0.93
N ARG A 128 -10.07 -1.67 -1.86
CA ARG A 128 -10.69 -2.97 -1.53
C ARG A 128 -9.71 -3.90 -0.82
N THR A 129 -8.51 -4.04 -1.37
CA THR A 129 -7.46 -4.90 -0.80
C THR A 129 -6.95 -4.35 0.53
N TYR A 130 -6.84 -3.02 0.66
CA TYR A 130 -6.48 -2.34 1.89
C TYR A 130 -7.48 -2.66 3.00
N LYS A 131 -8.79 -2.43 2.76
CA LYS A 131 -9.85 -2.68 3.74
C LYS A 131 -10.01 -4.15 4.12
N ALA A 132 -9.62 -5.08 3.24
CA ALA A 132 -9.61 -6.50 3.55
C ALA A 132 -8.50 -6.92 4.56
N ASN A 133 -7.48 -6.08 4.73
CA ASN A 133 -6.28 -6.43 5.49
C ASN A 133 -5.97 -5.49 6.66
N HIS A 134 -6.55 -4.29 6.65
CA HIS A 134 -6.28 -3.25 7.65
C HIS A 134 -7.56 -2.85 8.36
N TYR A 135 -7.57 -2.96 9.70
CA TYR A 135 -8.71 -2.54 10.50
C TYR A 135 -8.87 -1.01 10.43
N CYS A 136 -10.07 -0.56 10.06
CA CYS A 136 -10.39 0.86 9.91
C CYS A 136 -11.71 1.13 10.63
N ASP A 137 -11.63 1.67 11.84
CA ASP A 137 -12.81 2.07 12.62
C ASP A 137 -13.37 3.39 12.07
N PRO A 138 -14.60 3.44 11.54
CA PRO A 138 -15.19 4.65 10.99
C PRO A 138 -15.29 5.81 11.99
N GLN A 139 -15.24 5.54 13.31
CA GLN A 139 -15.28 6.58 14.34
C GLN A 139 -13.94 7.33 14.46
N THR A 140 -12.83 6.64 14.22
CA THR A 140 -11.47 7.19 14.44
C THR A 140 -10.62 7.23 13.16
N HIS A 141 -11.12 6.70 12.05
CA HIS A 141 -10.42 6.61 10.77
C HIS A 141 -11.27 7.15 9.63
N ARG A 142 -10.64 7.91 8.73
CA ARG A 142 -11.28 8.44 7.52
C ARG A 142 -10.52 8.02 6.26
N PHE A 143 -11.28 7.70 5.21
CA PHE A 143 -10.75 7.49 3.87
C PHE A 143 -11.02 8.70 2.98
N ASN A 144 -10.03 9.03 2.16
CA ASN A 144 -10.14 9.97 1.06
C ASN A 144 -9.73 9.27 -0.25
N SER A 145 -10.44 9.56 -1.35
CA SER A 145 -10.12 9.01 -2.67
C SER A 145 -9.31 9.95 -3.56
N ASP A 146 -9.40 11.25 -3.34
CA ASP A 146 -8.67 12.24 -4.13
C ASP A 146 -8.15 13.31 -3.18
N ILE A 147 -6.84 13.33 -2.97
CA ILE A 147 -6.22 14.21 -1.97
C ILE A 147 -6.46 15.68 -2.28
N ARG A 148 -6.69 16.02 -3.55
CA ARG A 148 -6.99 17.40 -3.99
C ARG A 148 -8.30 17.91 -3.43
N GLN A 149 -9.25 17.04 -3.07
CA GLN A 149 -10.47 17.47 -2.37
C GLN A 149 -10.19 17.98 -0.95
N VAL A 150 -9.03 17.63 -0.40
CA VAL A 150 -8.55 18.09 0.90
C VAL A 150 -7.60 19.27 0.76
N THR A 151 -6.71 19.25 -0.23
CA THR A 151 -5.64 20.27 -0.35
C THR A 151 -5.94 21.38 -1.35
N GLN A 152 -6.96 21.20 -2.18
CA GLN A 152 -7.42 22.12 -3.23
C GLN A 152 -8.96 22.13 -3.28
N PRO A 153 -9.65 22.37 -2.16
CA PRO A 153 -11.11 22.32 -2.10
C PRO A 153 -11.73 23.35 -3.07
N ALA A 154 -12.78 22.93 -3.77
CA ALA A 154 -13.47 23.78 -4.72
C ALA A 154 -14.06 25.01 -4.02
N GLY A 155 -13.76 26.20 -4.55
CA GLY A 155 -14.29 27.47 -4.03
C GLY A 155 -13.40 28.16 -2.99
N LEU A 156 -12.32 27.53 -2.52
CA LEU A 156 -11.31 28.21 -1.70
C LEU A 156 -10.09 28.56 -2.54
N SER A 157 -9.63 29.80 -2.41
CA SER A 157 -8.41 30.29 -3.05
C SER A 157 -7.46 30.97 -2.05
N ASP A 158 -7.96 31.30 -0.87
CA ASP A 158 -7.14 31.83 0.22
C ASP A 158 -6.34 30.69 0.88
N GLU A 159 -5.06 30.94 1.10
CA GLU A 159 -4.13 29.94 1.62
C GLU A 159 -4.48 29.54 3.06
N GLN A 160 -4.87 30.52 3.88
CA GLN A 160 -5.21 30.27 5.29
C GLN A 160 -6.49 29.45 5.39
N GLU A 161 -7.50 29.73 4.55
CA GLU A 161 -8.72 28.93 4.46
C GLU A 161 -8.44 27.49 4.01
N ILE A 162 -7.55 27.30 3.04
CA ILE A 162 -7.12 25.96 2.59
C ILE A 162 -6.45 25.20 3.74
N TYR A 163 -5.53 25.82 4.49
CA TYR A 163 -4.88 25.18 5.63
C TYR A 163 -5.87 24.84 6.75
N GLN A 164 -6.85 25.70 7.03
CA GLN A 164 -7.92 25.41 7.98
C GLN A 164 -8.79 24.23 7.52
N HIS A 165 -9.11 24.14 6.23
CA HIS A 165 -9.84 23.01 5.66
C HIS A 165 -9.06 21.70 5.78
N ILE A 166 -7.75 21.71 5.49
CA ILE A 166 -6.88 20.55 5.72
C ILE A 166 -6.88 20.15 7.19
N ALA A 167 -6.70 21.11 8.10
CA ALA A 167 -6.59 20.87 9.54
C ALA A 167 -7.87 20.26 10.14
N SER A 168 -9.05 20.66 9.65
CA SER A 168 -10.35 20.11 10.07
C SER A 168 -10.67 18.75 9.43
N THR A 169 -10.12 18.48 8.24
CA THR A 169 -10.36 17.24 7.50
C THR A 169 -9.46 16.10 7.98
N ILE A 170 -8.16 16.38 8.13
CA ILE A 170 -7.12 15.43 8.53
C ILE A 170 -6.87 15.58 10.04
N PRO A 171 -7.08 14.53 10.85
CA PRO A 171 -6.77 14.56 12.28
C PRO A 171 -5.31 14.88 12.57
N ASP A 172 -5.04 15.37 13.78
CA ASP A 172 -3.66 15.49 14.28
C ASP A 172 -2.99 14.11 14.32
N HIS A 173 -1.68 14.11 14.10
CA HIS A 173 -0.89 12.89 13.99
C HIS A 173 0.59 13.19 14.23
N GLN A 174 1.32 12.19 14.73
CA GLN A 174 2.75 12.30 14.98
C GLN A 174 3.58 11.97 13.74
N VAL A 175 3.07 11.09 12.87
CA VAL A 175 3.81 10.63 11.68
C VAL A 175 2.96 10.74 10.42
N LEU A 176 3.50 11.38 9.38
CA LEU A 176 2.93 11.37 8.03
C LEU A 176 3.66 10.37 7.14
N LEU A 177 2.92 9.46 6.50
CA LEU A 177 3.46 8.51 5.53
C LEU A 177 2.97 8.87 4.13
N ALA A 178 3.85 8.88 3.12
CA ALA A 178 3.42 9.12 1.74
C ALA A 178 4.29 8.42 0.68
N GLY A 179 3.66 7.65 -0.21
CA GLY A 179 4.28 7.08 -1.42
C GLY A 179 3.87 7.83 -2.69
N PHE A 180 4.26 9.10 -2.81
CA PHE A 180 3.80 9.96 -3.90
C PHE A 180 4.45 9.60 -5.26
N PRO A 181 3.74 9.73 -6.39
CA PRO A 181 4.30 9.38 -7.69
C PRO A 181 5.42 10.34 -8.13
N CYS A 182 6.43 9.82 -8.82
CA CYS A 182 7.51 10.63 -9.43
C CYS A 182 6.97 11.42 -10.64
N GLN A 183 6.78 12.74 -10.47
CA GLN A 183 6.31 13.65 -11.53
C GLN A 183 7.35 14.78 -11.74
N PRO A 184 7.63 15.19 -13.00
CA PRO A 184 8.45 16.39 -13.24
C PRO A 184 7.68 17.66 -12.84
N PHE A 185 8.41 18.67 -12.35
CA PHE A 185 7.82 19.97 -12.00
C PHE A 185 7.83 20.91 -13.21
N SER A 186 6.66 21.45 -13.60
CA SER A 186 6.53 22.33 -14.76
C SER A 186 6.79 23.79 -14.42
N LEU A 187 7.44 24.54 -15.34
CA LEU A 187 7.73 25.97 -15.21
C LEU A 187 6.53 26.91 -15.48
N ALA A 188 5.39 26.38 -15.93
CA ALA A 188 4.34 27.20 -16.56
C ALA A 188 3.70 28.25 -15.64
N GLY A 189 3.79 28.09 -14.31
CA GLY A 189 3.31 29.06 -13.31
C GLY A 189 4.37 30.04 -12.78
N VAL A 190 5.65 29.66 -12.83
CA VAL A 190 6.76 30.39 -12.18
C VAL A 190 7.25 31.55 -13.06
N SER A 191 7.36 31.34 -14.38
CA SER A 191 7.85 32.36 -15.32
C SER A 191 7.00 33.62 -15.39
N LYS A 192 5.69 33.53 -15.12
CA LYS A 192 4.77 34.68 -15.17
C LYS A 192 4.82 35.54 -13.90
N LYS A 193 5.20 34.96 -12.75
CA LYS A 193 5.27 35.64 -11.45
C LYS A 193 6.67 36.13 -11.09
N ASN A 194 7.74 35.49 -11.60
CA ASN A 194 9.12 36.01 -11.53
C ASN A 194 9.25 37.39 -12.19
N ALA A 195 8.48 37.64 -13.26
CA ALA A 195 8.41 38.95 -13.90
C ALA A 195 7.75 40.06 -13.03
N MET A 196 7.14 39.71 -11.89
CA MET A 196 6.43 40.64 -10.99
C MET A 196 7.10 40.86 -9.62
N GLY A 197 8.32 40.34 -9.39
CA GLY A 197 9.15 40.74 -8.23
C GLY A 197 8.63 40.38 -6.84
N ARG A 198 7.73 39.40 -6.68
CA ARG A 198 7.32 38.88 -5.35
C ARG A 198 8.27 37.77 -4.90
N ALA A 199 8.54 37.69 -3.59
CA ALA A 199 9.28 36.58 -3.00
C ALA A 199 8.43 35.31 -3.04
N HIS A 200 9.00 34.20 -3.52
CA HIS A 200 8.28 32.98 -3.89
C HIS A 200 8.65 31.82 -2.96
N GLY A 201 7.68 31.30 -2.21
CA GLY A 201 7.78 30.01 -1.49
C GLY A 201 7.28 28.83 -2.34
N PHE A 202 7.32 27.61 -1.79
CA PHE A 202 6.91 26.38 -2.49
C PHE A 202 5.49 26.42 -3.10
N GLU A 203 4.59 27.26 -2.56
CA GLU A 203 3.24 27.47 -3.11
C GLU A 203 3.23 28.05 -4.54
N CYS A 204 4.32 28.72 -4.96
CA CYS A 204 4.47 29.15 -6.35
C CYS A 204 4.86 28.00 -7.28
N GLU A 205 5.52 26.97 -6.75
CA GLU A 205 5.89 25.74 -7.46
C GLU A 205 4.74 24.71 -7.45
N ALA A 206 3.73 24.92 -6.60
CA ALA A 206 2.62 24.02 -6.29
C ALA A 206 1.63 23.69 -7.42
N GLN A 207 1.88 24.16 -8.64
CA GLN A 207 0.98 23.89 -9.76
C GLN A 207 1.25 22.52 -10.40
N GLY A 208 0.40 21.55 -10.07
CA GLY A 208 0.14 20.38 -10.92
C GLY A 208 0.80 19.06 -10.52
N THR A 209 1.46 18.97 -9.36
CA THR A 209 2.04 17.70 -8.89
C THR A 209 1.57 17.31 -7.48
N LEU A 210 1.46 16.01 -7.24
CA LEU A 210 0.96 15.44 -5.99
C LEU A 210 1.93 15.59 -4.80
N PHE A 211 3.21 15.91 -5.06
CA PHE A 211 4.16 16.26 -3.99
C PHE A 211 3.72 17.51 -3.24
N PHE A 212 3.19 18.52 -3.93
CA PHE A 212 2.75 19.75 -3.28
C PHE A 212 1.46 19.58 -2.47
N ASP A 213 0.62 18.60 -2.81
CA ASP A 213 -0.47 18.21 -1.92
C ASP A 213 0.06 17.64 -0.60
N VAL A 214 1.16 16.88 -0.63
CA VAL A 214 1.87 16.44 0.60
C VAL A 214 2.46 17.64 1.34
N ALA A 215 3.13 18.56 0.64
CA ALA A 215 3.74 19.76 1.22
C ALA A 215 2.71 20.64 1.95
N ARG A 216 1.51 20.83 1.38
CA ARG A 216 0.40 21.56 2.02
C ARG A 216 -0.08 20.88 3.30
N ILE A 217 -0.15 19.55 3.30
CA ILE A 217 -0.53 18.80 4.51
C ILE A 217 0.56 18.94 5.59
N LEU A 218 1.83 18.86 5.21
CA LEU A 218 2.95 19.11 6.12
C LEU A 218 2.92 20.53 6.70
N ALA A 219 2.62 21.55 5.87
CA ALA A 219 2.49 22.94 6.30
C ALA A 219 1.31 23.14 7.28
N ALA A 220 0.15 22.55 6.99
CA ALA A 220 -1.06 22.70 7.79
C ALA A 220 -1.04 21.89 9.10
N LYS A 221 -0.53 20.65 9.05
CA LYS A 221 -0.57 19.71 10.19
C LYS A 221 0.72 19.67 11.01
N LYS A 222 1.84 20.07 10.42
CA LYS A 222 3.17 20.12 11.04
C LYS A 222 3.50 18.87 11.87
N PRO A 223 3.33 17.64 11.35
CA PRO A 223 3.64 16.44 12.13
C PRO A 223 5.11 16.45 12.58
N PRO A 224 5.44 15.97 13.79
CA PRO A 224 6.82 15.79 14.25
C PRO A 224 7.70 15.02 13.27
N PHE A 225 7.15 14.02 12.59
CA PHE A 225 7.88 13.15 11.69
C PHE A 225 7.13 12.92 10.38
N PHE A 226 7.88 12.71 9.30
CA PHE A 226 7.34 12.13 8.07
C PHE A 226 8.25 11.06 7.48
N VAL A 227 7.67 10.16 6.69
CA VAL A 227 8.39 9.22 5.83
C VAL A 227 7.80 9.26 4.43
N LEU A 228 8.60 9.71 3.47
CA LEU A 228 8.25 9.71 2.06
C LEU A 228 8.99 8.61 1.31
N GLU A 229 8.29 7.91 0.42
CA GLU A 229 8.86 6.90 -0.48
C GLU A 229 8.84 7.39 -1.93
N ASN A 230 9.89 7.08 -2.68
CA ASN A 230 9.90 7.25 -4.12
C ASN A 230 10.86 6.30 -4.85
N VAL A 231 10.88 6.38 -6.19
CA VAL A 231 11.79 5.60 -7.04
C VAL A 231 13.26 5.95 -6.77
N LYS A 232 14.15 4.95 -6.86
CA LYS A 232 15.60 5.13 -6.64
C LYS A 232 16.24 6.22 -7.50
N ASN A 233 15.71 6.43 -8.71
CA ASN A 233 16.26 7.38 -9.68
C ASN A 233 15.75 8.83 -9.47
N LEU A 234 15.03 9.12 -8.38
CA LEU A 234 14.50 10.46 -8.09
C LEU A 234 15.61 11.53 -8.14
N LYS A 235 16.82 11.21 -7.62
CA LYS A 235 17.99 12.09 -7.64
C LYS A 235 18.48 12.48 -9.04
N SER A 236 18.28 11.62 -10.04
CA SER A 236 18.65 11.89 -11.43
C SER A 236 17.47 12.33 -12.30
N HIS A 237 16.25 12.29 -11.75
CA HIS A 237 15.04 12.61 -12.49
C HIS A 237 15.04 14.09 -12.88
N ASP A 238 14.63 14.38 -14.12
CA ASP A 238 14.66 15.73 -14.69
C ASP A 238 16.01 16.45 -14.47
N LYS A 239 17.11 15.74 -14.75
CA LYS A 239 18.50 16.21 -14.53
C LYS A 239 18.79 16.64 -13.09
N GLY A 240 18.11 16.02 -12.12
CA GLY A 240 18.25 16.29 -10.68
C GLY A 240 17.36 17.41 -10.15
N ARG A 241 16.65 18.14 -11.02
CA ARG A 241 15.77 19.24 -10.64
C ARG A 241 14.66 18.81 -9.69
N THR A 242 14.04 17.65 -9.96
CA THR A 242 12.93 17.16 -9.14
C THR A 242 13.37 16.92 -7.69
N PHE A 243 14.52 16.26 -7.49
CA PHE A 243 15.03 16.03 -6.15
C PHE A 243 15.40 17.34 -5.44
N ALA A 244 16.04 18.28 -6.14
CA ALA A 244 16.42 19.57 -5.57
C ALA A 244 15.21 20.37 -5.07
N ILE A 245 14.13 20.45 -5.85
CA ILE A 245 12.88 21.10 -5.46
C ILE A 245 12.27 20.44 -4.22
N ILE A 246 12.20 19.10 -4.20
CA ILE A 246 11.66 18.37 -3.06
C ILE A 246 12.45 18.70 -1.78
N MET A 247 13.78 18.61 -1.83
CA MET A 247 14.62 18.89 -0.65
C MET A 247 14.51 20.34 -0.19
N ALA A 248 14.47 21.30 -1.12
CA ALA A 248 14.31 22.72 -0.80
C ALA A 248 12.94 23.02 -0.16
N THR A 249 11.86 22.45 -0.69
CA THR A 249 10.51 22.59 -0.10
C THR A 249 10.46 22.00 1.32
N LEU A 250 11.04 20.81 1.54
CA LEU A 250 11.03 20.18 2.86
C LEU A 250 11.87 20.99 3.88
N ASP A 251 12.96 21.59 3.44
CA ASP A 251 13.78 22.49 4.27
C ASP A 251 13.03 23.79 4.62
N GLU A 252 12.37 24.41 3.63
CA GLU A 252 11.51 25.60 3.81
C GLU A 252 10.37 25.33 4.81
N LEU A 253 9.80 24.11 4.78
CA LEU A 253 8.77 23.66 5.72
C LEU A 253 9.28 23.41 7.14
N GLY A 254 10.59 23.53 7.39
CA GLY A 254 11.18 23.40 8.72
C GLY A 254 11.53 21.96 9.13
N TYR A 255 11.85 21.08 8.17
CA TYR A 255 12.21 19.69 8.46
C TYR A 255 13.66 19.38 8.10
N ASP A 256 14.36 18.74 9.04
CA ASP A 256 15.64 18.10 8.78
C ASP A 256 15.39 16.73 8.15
N VAL A 257 15.78 16.56 6.89
CA VAL A 257 15.71 15.27 6.21
C VAL A 257 16.97 14.46 6.54
N ALA A 258 16.77 13.24 7.04
CA ALA A 258 17.85 12.32 7.38
C ALA A 258 18.80 12.13 6.19
N ASP A 259 20.11 12.27 6.47
CA ASP A 259 21.17 12.11 5.48
C ASP A 259 21.03 13.06 4.27
N ALA A 260 20.43 14.25 4.41
CA ALA A 260 20.27 15.22 3.32
C ALA A 260 21.61 15.57 2.63
N ASP A 261 22.61 15.91 3.43
CA ASP A 261 23.96 16.31 2.99
C ASP A 261 24.92 15.14 2.81
N ASP A 262 24.42 13.91 2.96
CA ASP A 262 25.24 12.72 2.84
C ASP A 262 25.69 12.49 1.38
N ALA A 263 26.99 12.62 1.16
CA ALA A 263 27.66 12.38 -0.11
C ALA A 263 28.25 10.97 -0.24
N GLY A 264 28.12 10.11 0.78
CA GLY A 264 28.70 8.77 0.73
C GLY A 264 27.97 7.81 -0.23
N LEU A 265 28.70 6.80 -0.70
CA LEU A 265 28.21 5.78 -1.63
C LEU A 265 28.23 4.39 -0.97
N PRO A 266 27.16 3.58 -1.07
CA PRO A 266 25.84 3.96 -1.61
C PRO A 266 25.16 5.04 -0.73
N ASP A 267 24.27 5.80 -1.37
CA ASP A 267 23.46 6.83 -0.70
C ASP A 267 22.59 6.20 0.39
N ALA A 268 22.69 6.71 1.63
CA ALA A 268 21.97 6.16 2.77
C ALA A 268 20.44 6.17 2.59
N LYS A 269 19.91 7.09 1.78
CA LYS A 269 18.48 7.20 1.49
C LYS A 269 17.98 6.12 0.53
N VAL A 270 18.87 5.41 -0.18
CA VAL A 270 18.48 4.34 -1.11
C VAL A 270 18.60 2.99 -0.43
N VAL A 271 17.46 2.33 -0.21
CA VAL A 271 17.39 1.03 0.46
C VAL A 271 16.96 -0.05 -0.53
N ASP A 272 17.76 -1.11 -0.67
CA ASP A 272 17.42 -2.29 -1.47
C ASP A 272 16.71 -3.36 -0.60
N ALA A 273 15.55 -3.81 -1.06
CA ALA A 273 14.80 -4.89 -0.43
C ALA A 273 15.55 -6.22 -0.37
N ARG A 274 16.62 -6.42 -1.17
CA ARG A 274 17.45 -7.63 -1.16
C ARG A 274 17.98 -8.03 0.22
N HIS A 275 18.08 -7.06 1.13
CA HIS A 275 18.55 -7.27 2.50
C HIS A 275 17.48 -7.91 3.40
N PHE A 276 16.22 -7.96 2.96
CA PHE A 276 15.09 -8.49 3.72
C PHE A 276 14.39 -9.65 3.02
N LEU A 277 14.27 -9.59 1.68
CA LEU A 277 13.59 -10.57 0.84
C LEU A 277 14.44 -10.85 -0.41
N PRO A 278 14.29 -12.02 -1.07
CA PRO A 278 15.12 -12.42 -2.21
C PRO A 278 14.69 -11.70 -3.51
N GLN A 279 14.60 -10.37 -3.49
CA GLN A 279 14.22 -9.51 -4.60
C GLN A 279 15.08 -8.24 -4.61
N HIS A 280 15.66 -7.90 -5.76
CA HIS A 280 16.20 -6.57 -5.99
C HIS A 280 15.06 -5.56 -6.13
N ARG A 281 14.99 -4.58 -5.22
CA ARG A 281 14.03 -3.48 -5.28
C ARG A 281 14.53 -2.32 -4.44
N GLU A 282 15.23 -1.42 -5.10
CA GLU A 282 15.71 -0.18 -4.49
C GLU A 282 14.63 0.91 -4.52
N ARG A 283 14.52 1.64 -3.41
CA ARG A 283 13.69 2.83 -3.24
C ARG A 283 14.44 3.90 -2.48
N ILE A 284 14.15 5.17 -2.80
CA ILE A 284 14.61 6.28 -1.97
C ILE A 284 13.60 6.51 -0.85
N VAL A 285 14.08 6.67 0.36
CA VAL A 285 13.31 6.94 1.58
C VAL A 285 13.77 8.28 2.14
N LEU A 286 12.83 9.21 2.31
CA LEU A 286 13.07 10.52 2.92
C LEU A 286 12.41 10.53 4.29
N VAL A 287 13.19 10.49 5.35
CA VAL A 287 12.70 10.62 6.73
C VAL A 287 12.92 12.05 7.16
N GLY A 288 11.84 12.78 7.45
CA GLY A 288 11.91 14.15 7.93
C GLY A 288 11.59 14.25 9.41
N ILE A 289 12.36 15.05 10.12
CA ILE A 289 12.20 15.34 11.55
C ILE A 289 12.02 16.84 11.70
N ARG A 290 10.95 17.27 12.36
CA ARG A 290 10.65 18.70 12.52
C ARG A 290 11.74 19.39 13.33
N ARG A 291 12.34 20.44 12.78
CA ARG A 291 13.61 21.04 13.25
C ARG A 291 13.51 21.66 14.64
N ASP A 292 12.37 22.26 14.98
CA ASP A 292 12.11 22.90 16.28
C ASP A 292 12.15 21.90 17.44
N LEU A 293 12.02 20.60 17.17
CA LEU A 293 12.06 19.54 18.18
C LEU A 293 13.49 19.20 18.65
N GLY A 294 14.52 19.55 17.87
CA GLY A 294 15.91 19.20 18.18
C GLY A 294 16.20 17.69 18.24
N LEU A 295 15.35 16.86 17.61
CA LEU A 295 15.44 15.39 17.65
C LEU A 295 16.25 14.79 16.50
N SER A 296 16.67 15.59 15.51
CA SER A 296 17.35 15.10 14.30
C SER A 296 18.79 14.66 14.54
N ALA A 297 19.43 15.17 15.59
CA ALA A 297 20.82 14.89 15.89
C ALA A 297 21.10 13.39 16.12
N GLY A 298 22.02 12.82 15.33
CA GLY A 298 22.44 11.41 15.44
C GLY A 298 21.53 10.40 14.72
N PHE A 299 20.36 10.82 14.19
CA PHE A 299 19.53 9.95 13.37
C PHE A 299 20.10 9.81 11.96
N SER A 300 20.25 8.57 11.46
CA SER A 300 20.75 8.31 10.11
C SER A 300 20.28 6.94 9.59
N LEU A 301 19.84 6.89 8.33
CA LEU A 301 19.49 5.66 7.63
C LEU A 301 20.70 4.75 7.39
N ARG A 302 21.93 5.23 7.55
CA ARG A 302 23.14 4.38 7.52
C ARG A 302 23.09 3.26 8.57
N THR A 303 22.46 3.53 9.70
CA THR A 303 22.32 2.58 10.80
C THR A 303 21.22 1.53 10.56
N LEU A 304 20.42 1.66 9.48
CA LEU A 304 19.35 0.71 9.13
C LEU A 304 19.86 -0.72 8.94
N SER A 305 21.11 -0.88 8.51
CA SER A 305 21.77 -2.19 8.35
C SER A 305 21.84 -3.01 9.64
N SER A 306 21.82 -2.36 10.81
CA SER A 306 21.74 -3.03 12.11
C SER A 306 20.42 -3.77 12.34
N LEU A 307 19.36 -3.39 11.61
CA LEU A 307 18.03 -3.99 11.66
C LEU A 307 17.80 -5.05 10.58
N TYR A 308 18.81 -5.36 9.76
CA TYR A 308 18.68 -6.38 8.73
C TYR A 308 18.57 -7.77 9.36
N PRO A 309 17.69 -8.65 8.85
CA PRO A 309 17.59 -10.01 9.37
C PRO A 309 18.91 -10.75 9.15
N LYS A 310 19.32 -11.56 10.13
CA LYS A 310 20.52 -12.40 10.03
C LYS A 310 20.49 -13.35 8.83
N LYS A 311 19.29 -13.73 8.37
CA LYS A 311 19.06 -14.62 7.24
C LYS A 311 17.89 -14.13 6.41
N VAL A 312 18.13 -13.86 5.13
CA VAL A 312 17.09 -13.60 4.13
C VAL A 312 16.43 -14.94 3.75
N PRO A 313 15.09 -15.03 3.70
CA PRO A 313 14.40 -16.24 3.25
C PRO A 313 14.77 -16.55 1.79
N ALA A 314 15.05 -17.82 1.49
CA ALA A 314 15.29 -18.26 0.13
C ALA A 314 14.01 -18.17 -0.70
N LEU A 315 14.13 -17.94 -2.02
CA LEU A 315 12.98 -17.85 -2.93
C LEU A 315 12.02 -19.04 -2.78
N SER A 316 12.55 -20.27 -2.67
CA SER A 316 11.77 -21.50 -2.50
C SER A 316 10.84 -21.47 -1.29
N SER A 317 11.23 -20.83 -0.18
CA SER A 317 10.40 -20.71 1.02
C SER A 317 9.16 -19.82 0.81
N LEU A 318 9.18 -18.97 -0.22
CA LEU A 318 8.07 -18.08 -0.56
C LEU A 318 7.10 -18.75 -1.55
N LEU A 319 7.49 -19.85 -2.19
CA LEU A 319 6.70 -20.50 -3.22
C LEU A 319 5.60 -21.40 -2.63
N GLU A 320 4.49 -21.51 -3.34
CA GLU A 320 3.46 -22.50 -3.03
C GLU A 320 3.92 -23.89 -3.50
N PRO A 321 3.73 -24.96 -2.70
CA PRO A 321 4.15 -26.30 -3.08
C PRO A 321 3.48 -26.82 -4.36
N GLN A 322 2.20 -26.51 -4.53
CA GLN A 322 1.39 -26.98 -5.66
C GLN A 322 0.52 -25.84 -6.19
N PRO A 323 1.09 -24.90 -6.98
CA PRO A 323 0.34 -23.82 -7.56
C PRO A 323 -0.57 -24.34 -8.69
N ASP A 324 -1.70 -23.67 -8.91
CA ASP A 324 -2.64 -23.96 -10.00
C ASP A 324 -1.92 -23.99 -11.37
N ALA A 325 -2.27 -24.98 -12.21
CA ALA A 325 -1.69 -25.17 -13.53
C ALA A 325 -1.81 -23.93 -14.43
N LYS A 326 -2.82 -23.06 -14.22
CA LYS A 326 -3.01 -21.80 -14.96
C LYS A 326 -1.83 -20.83 -14.86
N TYR A 327 -0.96 -20.98 -13.86
CA TYR A 327 0.24 -20.15 -13.71
C TYR A 327 1.41 -20.63 -14.57
N THR A 328 1.38 -21.87 -15.05
CA THR A 328 2.36 -22.36 -16.05
C THR A 328 2.16 -21.59 -17.35
N LEU A 329 3.25 -21.13 -17.95
CA LEU A 329 3.16 -20.40 -19.22
C LEU A 329 2.51 -21.25 -20.30
N SER A 330 1.66 -20.64 -21.12
CA SER A 330 1.14 -21.30 -22.31
C SER A 330 2.29 -21.60 -23.28
N PRO A 331 2.17 -22.65 -24.13
CA PRO A 331 3.17 -22.94 -25.16
C PRO A 331 3.52 -21.72 -26.02
N VAL A 332 2.51 -20.94 -26.40
CA VAL A 332 2.65 -19.75 -27.25
C VAL A 332 3.43 -18.65 -26.52
N LEU A 333 3.07 -18.35 -25.27
CA LEU A 333 3.73 -17.30 -24.51
C LEU A 333 5.18 -17.67 -24.18
N TRP A 334 5.44 -18.94 -23.84
CA TRP A 334 6.80 -19.39 -23.60
C TRP A 334 7.68 -19.29 -24.85
N ASN A 335 7.17 -19.73 -26.02
CA ASN A 335 7.87 -19.57 -27.28
C ASN A 335 8.19 -18.11 -27.58
N TYR A 336 7.21 -17.23 -27.42
CA TYR A 336 7.39 -15.80 -27.62
C TYR A 336 8.51 -15.23 -26.74
N LEU A 337 8.46 -15.45 -25.42
CA LEU A 337 9.45 -14.93 -24.49
C LEU A 337 10.85 -15.54 -24.75
N TYR A 338 10.91 -16.82 -25.08
CA TYR A 338 12.15 -17.53 -25.40
C TYR A 338 12.84 -16.93 -26.63
N GLN A 339 12.11 -16.80 -27.74
CA GLN A 339 12.64 -16.21 -28.98
C GLN A 339 12.97 -14.73 -28.83
N TYR A 340 12.15 -13.99 -28.07
CA TYR A 340 12.41 -12.58 -27.79
C TYR A 340 13.74 -12.40 -27.04
N ALA A 341 13.98 -13.16 -25.97
CA ALA A 341 15.23 -13.12 -25.23
C ALA A 341 16.43 -13.48 -26.12
N LYS A 342 16.31 -14.51 -26.96
CA LYS A 342 17.35 -14.92 -27.91
C LYS A 342 17.68 -13.80 -28.91
N LYS A 343 16.66 -13.17 -29.51
CA LYS A 343 16.80 -12.04 -30.43
C LYS A 343 17.53 -10.85 -29.80
N HIS A 344 17.21 -10.53 -28.54
CA HIS A 344 17.82 -9.39 -27.85
C HIS A 344 19.24 -9.69 -27.38
N LYS A 345 19.50 -10.91 -26.92
CA LYS A 345 20.86 -11.38 -26.59
C LYS A 345 21.79 -11.31 -27.80
N ALA A 346 21.31 -11.71 -28.99
CA ALA A 346 22.07 -11.61 -30.24
C ALA A 346 22.42 -10.17 -30.64
N LYS A 347 21.66 -9.18 -30.16
CA LYS A 347 21.91 -7.74 -30.39
C LYS A 347 22.81 -7.10 -29.31
N GLY A 348 23.34 -7.89 -28.37
CA GLY A 348 24.14 -7.38 -27.24
C GLY A 348 23.30 -6.72 -26.14
N ASN A 349 21.97 -6.86 -26.17
CA ASN A 349 21.08 -6.24 -25.19
C ASN A 349 20.64 -7.26 -24.13
N GLY A 350 20.49 -6.80 -22.88
CA GLY A 350 20.02 -7.63 -21.75
C GLY A 350 18.50 -7.82 -21.64
N PHE A 351 17.72 -7.47 -22.67
CA PHE A 351 16.25 -7.62 -22.66
C PHE A 351 15.84 -9.09 -22.80
N GLY A 352 14.80 -9.49 -22.07
CA GLY A 352 14.28 -10.86 -22.04
C GLY A 352 13.57 -11.17 -20.73
N PHE A 353 13.42 -12.45 -20.41
CA PHE A 353 12.82 -12.89 -19.15
C PHE A 353 13.86 -13.16 -18.06
N GLY A 354 13.44 -13.15 -16.80
CA GLY A 354 14.22 -13.62 -15.65
C GLY A 354 13.76 -15.02 -15.25
N LEU A 355 14.52 -16.06 -15.60
CA LEU A 355 14.24 -17.43 -15.20
C LEU A 355 15.02 -17.77 -13.92
N ASN A 356 14.31 -18.23 -12.90
CA ASN A 356 14.85 -18.42 -11.56
C ASN A 356 14.69 -19.88 -11.13
N ASP A 357 15.80 -20.53 -10.80
CA ASP A 357 15.81 -21.88 -10.25
C ASP A 357 15.55 -21.83 -8.73
N PRO A 358 14.38 -22.27 -8.25
CA PRO A 358 14.07 -22.21 -6.82
C PRO A 358 14.95 -23.13 -5.95
N ARG A 359 15.67 -24.09 -6.54
CA ARG A 359 16.59 -24.98 -5.81
C ARG A 359 17.88 -24.26 -5.41
N ASN A 360 18.23 -23.17 -6.08
CA ASN A 360 19.39 -22.36 -5.72
C ASN A 360 19.00 -21.39 -4.57
N PRO A 361 19.54 -21.57 -3.36
CA PRO A 361 19.18 -20.74 -2.21
C PRO A 361 19.67 -19.29 -2.31
N ALA A 362 20.61 -19.00 -3.22
CA ALA A 362 21.19 -17.66 -3.42
C ALA A 362 20.43 -16.80 -4.44
N VAL A 363 19.31 -17.29 -5.00
CA VAL A 363 18.54 -16.54 -6.00
C VAL A 363 17.97 -15.27 -5.38
N CYS A 364 18.29 -14.13 -6.00
CA CYS A 364 17.64 -12.85 -5.79
C CYS A 364 16.95 -12.44 -7.10
N VAL A 365 15.63 -12.40 -7.10
CA VAL A 365 14.86 -12.14 -8.33
C VAL A 365 14.92 -10.66 -8.73
N ARG A 366 14.61 -10.38 -10.00
CA ARG A 366 14.43 -8.99 -10.49
C ARG A 366 13.24 -8.33 -9.80
N THR A 367 13.15 -7.00 -9.90
CA THR A 367 12.02 -6.23 -9.38
C THR A 367 10.69 -6.75 -9.91
N LEU A 368 9.76 -7.07 -9.01
CA LEU A 368 8.35 -7.29 -9.35
C LEU A 368 7.74 -5.95 -9.79
N SER A 369 7.62 -5.75 -11.10
CA SER A 369 7.21 -4.47 -11.66
C SER A 369 5.69 -4.32 -11.74
N ALA A 370 5.21 -3.08 -11.85
CA ALA A 370 3.80 -2.80 -12.14
C ALA A 370 3.31 -3.39 -13.48
N ARG A 371 4.22 -3.83 -14.36
CA ARG A 371 3.90 -4.48 -15.66
C ARG A 371 3.89 -6.00 -15.59
N TYR A 372 4.22 -6.60 -14.44
CA TYR A 372 4.25 -8.05 -14.26
C TYR A 372 2.95 -8.75 -14.68
N TYR A 373 1.81 -8.05 -14.53
CA TYR A 373 0.50 -8.57 -14.95
C TYR A 373 0.39 -8.94 -16.44
N LYS A 374 1.26 -8.40 -17.31
CA LYS A 374 1.21 -8.61 -18.76
C LYS A 374 1.61 -10.04 -19.12
N ASP A 375 2.82 -10.44 -18.75
CA ASP A 375 3.42 -11.72 -19.13
C ASP A 375 4.25 -12.37 -18.02
N GLY A 376 4.49 -11.66 -16.91
CA GLY A 376 5.33 -12.11 -15.80
C GLY A 376 6.81 -12.28 -16.15
N SER A 377 7.26 -11.72 -17.28
CA SER A 377 8.59 -11.98 -17.84
C SER A 377 9.73 -11.60 -16.90
N GLU A 378 9.56 -10.63 -16.01
CA GLU A 378 10.61 -10.23 -15.07
C GLU A 378 10.99 -11.35 -14.09
N ILE A 379 10.03 -12.20 -13.72
CA ILE A 379 10.20 -13.26 -12.71
C ILE A 379 9.39 -14.50 -13.13
N LEU A 380 10.09 -15.46 -13.74
CA LEU A 380 9.60 -16.80 -14.03
C LEU A 380 10.28 -17.80 -13.11
N ILE A 381 9.52 -18.78 -12.63
CA ILE A 381 10.01 -19.90 -11.82
C ILE A 381 10.28 -21.08 -12.75
N ASP A 382 11.53 -21.55 -12.74
CA ASP A 382 11.92 -22.73 -13.49
C ASP A 382 11.25 -24.00 -12.92
N ARG A 383 10.90 -24.91 -13.82
CA ARG A 383 10.28 -26.20 -13.53
C ARG A 383 11.12 -27.36 -14.09
N GLY A 384 12.42 -27.12 -14.31
CA GLY A 384 13.37 -28.06 -14.90
C GLY A 384 13.43 -27.97 -16.43
N TRP A 385 13.26 -26.78 -17.00
CA TRP A 385 13.41 -26.56 -18.44
C TRP A 385 14.85 -26.86 -18.87
N ASP A 386 15.01 -27.74 -19.86
CA ASP A 386 16.30 -28.02 -20.47
C ASP A 386 16.55 -27.04 -21.62
N SER A 387 17.45 -26.08 -21.42
CA SER A 387 17.79 -25.08 -22.44
C SER A 387 18.46 -25.68 -23.66
N ALA A 388 19.31 -26.70 -23.52
CA ALA A 388 19.99 -27.31 -24.67
C ALA A 388 18.98 -28.04 -25.56
N LEU A 389 18.07 -28.80 -24.95
CA LEU A 389 16.97 -29.44 -25.66
C LEU A 389 15.99 -28.42 -26.26
N GLY A 390 15.76 -27.29 -25.58
CA GLY A 390 14.93 -26.20 -26.09
C GLY A 390 15.50 -25.52 -27.34
N GLU A 391 16.84 -25.42 -27.46
CA GLU A 391 17.51 -24.93 -28.66
C GLU A 391 17.45 -25.93 -29.82
N GLN A 392 17.56 -27.23 -29.52
CA GLN A 392 17.52 -28.30 -30.54
C GLN A 392 16.10 -28.55 -31.05
N ASN A 393 15.13 -28.69 -30.14
CA ASN A 393 13.74 -28.94 -30.45
C ASN A 393 12.84 -28.29 -29.39
N PHE A 394 12.46 -27.03 -29.65
CA PHE A 394 11.61 -26.25 -28.76
C PHE A 394 10.26 -26.92 -28.46
N GLN A 395 9.71 -27.71 -29.40
CA GLN A 395 8.42 -28.36 -29.26
C GLN A 395 8.51 -29.76 -28.61
N HIS A 396 9.68 -30.19 -28.14
CA HIS A 396 9.85 -31.49 -27.49
C HIS A 396 8.87 -31.68 -26.33
N ALA A 397 7.98 -32.67 -26.43
CA ALA A 397 6.84 -32.85 -25.53
C ALA A 397 7.24 -32.92 -24.05
N GLY A 398 8.29 -33.68 -23.73
CA GLY A 398 8.79 -33.82 -22.35
C GLY A 398 9.38 -32.52 -21.77
N ASN A 399 9.98 -31.68 -22.61
CA ASN A 399 10.54 -30.39 -22.16
C ASN A 399 9.41 -29.35 -22.02
N MET A 400 8.44 -29.40 -22.95
CA MET A 400 7.23 -28.58 -22.89
C MET A 400 6.40 -28.85 -21.62
N ALA A 401 6.40 -30.06 -21.06
CA ALA A 401 5.78 -30.29 -19.75
C ALA A 401 6.44 -29.50 -18.60
N ARG A 402 7.72 -29.14 -18.76
CA ARG A 402 8.57 -28.41 -17.80
C ARG A 402 8.68 -26.91 -18.08
N ARG A 403 7.75 -26.34 -18.88
CA ARG A 403 7.68 -24.90 -19.12
C ARG A 403 7.71 -24.12 -17.80
N PRO A 404 8.37 -22.96 -17.75
CA PRO A 404 8.36 -22.09 -16.58
C PRO A 404 6.94 -21.63 -16.23
N ARG A 405 6.77 -21.16 -15.00
CA ARG A 405 5.52 -20.56 -14.53
C ARG A 405 5.74 -19.15 -14.01
N ARG A 406 4.67 -18.38 -13.97
CA ARG A 406 4.63 -17.11 -13.22
C ARG A 406 4.52 -17.39 -11.72
N LEU A 407 4.80 -16.37 -10.92
CA LEU A 407 4.43 -16.32 -9.51
C LEU A 407 2.91 -16.24 -9.40
N THR A 408 2.34 -16.82 -8.35
CA THR A 408 0.93 -16.60 -7.98
C THR A 408 0.78 -15.26 -7.23
N PRO A 409 -0.44 -14.69 -7.12
CA PRO A 409 -0.67 -13.51 -6.29
C PRO A 409 -0.24 -13.71 -4.82
N ARG A 410 -0.39 -14.92 -4.27
CA ARG A 410 0.06 -15.25 -2.91
C ARG A 410 1.58 -15.21 -2.79
N GLU A 411 2.29 -15.78 -3.76
CA GLU A 411 3.76 -15.73 -3.80
C GLU A 411 4.26 -14.29 -3.98
N CYS A 412 3.57 -13.46 -4.78
CA CYS A 412 3.85 -12.02 -4.86
C CYS A 412 3.65 -11.32 -3.50
N ALA A 413 2.58 -11.64 -2.75
CA ALA A 413 2.37 -11.08 -1.42
C ALA A 413 3.53 -11.39 -0.48
N ARG A 414 4.04 -12.64 -0.51
CA ARG A 414 5.21 -13.08 0.28
C ARG A 414 6.48 -12.36 -0.17
N LEU A 415 6.72 -12.26 -1.47
CA LEU A 415 7.88 -11.58 -2.05
C LEU A 415 7.93 -10.07 -1.76
N MET A 416 6.76 -9.46 -1.47
CA MET A 416 6.64 -8.06 -1.06
C MET A 416 6.53 -7.87 0.46
N GLY A 417 6.52 -8.96 1.24
CA GLY A 417 6.47 -8.94 2.71
C GLY A 417 5.08 -8.73 3.31
N PHE A 418 4.00 -8.83 2.51
CA PHE A 418 2.63 -8.80 3.02
C PHE A 418 2.18 -10.15 3.62
N GLU A 419 2.93 -11.21 3.39
CA GLU A 419 2.61 -12.56 3.87
C GLU A 419 3.88 -13.26 4.31
N ALA A 420 3.81 -14.01 5.41
CA ALA A 420 4.94 -14.81 5.86
C ALA A 420 5.14 -16.07 4.99
N PRO A 421 6.36 -16.64 4.94
CA PRO A 421 6.61 -17.94 4.31
C PRO A 421 5.66 -19.02 4.85
N GLY A 422 5.06 -19.81 3.95
CA GLY A 422 4.12 -20.88 4.31
C GLY A 422 2.73 -20.42 4.76
N GLU A 423 2.49 -19.12 4.98
CA GLU A 423 1.20 -18.61 5.42
C GLU A 423 0.30 -18.14 4.26
N ALA A 424 -0.98 -17.92 4.58
CA ALA A 424 -2.02 -17.45 3.65
C ALA A 424 -3.05 -16.53 4.33
N ARG A 425 -2.62 -15.66 5.25
CA ARG A 425 -3.49 -14.77 6.02
C ARG A 425 -3.89 -13.50 5.27
N PHE A 426 -3.04 -13.01 4.35
CA PHE A 426 -3.31 -11.78 3.59
C PHE A 426 -4.48 -12.02 2.61
N ARG A 427 -5.55 -11.25 2.71
CA ARG A 427 -6.75 -11.42 1.88
C ARG A 427 -6.57 -10.71 0.54
N ILE A 428 -6.84 -11.41 -0.57
CA ILE A 428 -6.71 -10.87 -1.93
C ILE A 428 -8.12 -10.82 -2.58
N PRO A 429 -8.90 -9.75 -2.37
CA PRO A 429 -10.30 -9.66 -2.80
C PRO A 429 -10.49 -9.27 -4.29
N VAL A 430 -9.39 -9.28 -5.06
CA VAL A 430 -9.31 -8.79 -6.44
C VAL A 430 -8.80 -9.87 -7.37
N SER A 431 -8.93 -9.66 -8.68
CA SER A 431 -8.39 -10.61 -9.67
C SER A 431 -6.86 -10.64 -9.67
N ASP A 432 -6.27 -11.74 -10.16
CA ASP A 432 -4.82 -11.90 -10.32
C ASP A 432 -4.17 -10.68 -11.00
N THR A 433 -4.78 -10.18 -12.10
CA THR A 433 -4.29 -9.01 -12.83
C THR A 433 -4.20 -7.77 -11.94
N GLN A 434 -5.20 -7.53 -11.09
CA GLN A 434 -5.18 -6.39 -10.17
C GLN A 434 -4.19 -6.63 -9.03
N ALA A 435 -4.12 -7.85 -8.49
CA ALA A 435 -3.15 -8.20 -7.46
C ALA A 435 -1.71 -7.99 -7.94
N TYR A 436 -1.36 -8.41 -9.16
CA TYR A 436 -0.03 -8.16 -9.74
C TYR A 436 0.28 -6.67 -9.87
N LYS A 437 -0.70 -5.84 -10.29
CA LYS A 437 -0.52 -4.39 -10.34
C LYS A 437 -0.30 -3.80 -8.95
N GLN A 438 -1.07 -4.23 -7.96
CA GLN A 438 -0.97 -3.77 -6.58
C GLN A 438 0.39 -4.12 -5.96
N PHE A 439 0.81 -5.39 -6.03
CA PHE A 439 2.11 -5.80 -5.52
C PHE A 439 3.26 -5.15 -6.29
N GLY A 440 3.15 -5.05 -7.62
CA GLY A 440 4.15 -4.38 -8.46
C GLY A 440 4.32 -2.88 -8.16
N ASN A 441 3.25 -2.21 -7.71
CA ASN A 441 3.26 -0.81 -7.27
C ASN A 441 3.58 -0.63 -5.78
N SER A 442 3.57 -1.68 -4.97
CA SER A 442 3.75 -1.58 -3.52
C SER A 442 5.20 -1.37 -3.12
N VAL A 443 5.40 -0.81 -1.93
CA VAL A 443 6.68 -0.89 -1.22
C VAL A 443 6.92 -2.31 -0.69
N VAL A 444 8.15 -2.60 -0.28
CA VAL A 444 8.48 -3.84 0.44
C VAL A 444 8.28 -3.62 1.93
N VAL A 445 7.32 -4.33 2.51
CA VAL A 445 6.89 -4.14 3.91
C VAL A 445 8.06 -4.15 4.91
N PRO A 446 8.98 -5.14 4.93
CA PRO A 446 10.05 -5.17 5.93
C PRO A 446 11.05 -4.01 5.83
N VAL A 447 11.18 -3.36 4.67
CA VAL A 447 12.00 -2.14 4.55
C VAL A 447 11.40 -1.03 5.41
N PHE A 448 10.09 -0.80 5.30
CA PHE A 448 9.40 0.25 6.05
C PHE A 448 9.14 -0.14 7.51
N ALA A 449 9.07 -1.43 7.82
CA ALA A 449 9.12 -1.89 9.20
C ALA A 449 10.47 -1.57 9.86
N ALA A 450 11.60 -1.76 9.16
CA ALA A 450 12.91 -1.38 9.67
C ALA A 450 13.04 0.15 9.83
N VAL A 451 12.53 0.95 8.87
CA VAL A 451 12.51 2.41 8.98
C VAL A 451 11.66 2.86 10.18
N ALA A 452 10.48 2.26 10.37
CA ALA A 452 9.62 2.54 11.52
C ALA A 452 10.33 2.21 12.85
N GLN A 453 10.96 1.04 12.94
CA GLN A 453 11.73 0.64 14.13
C GLN A 453 12.92 1.56 14.42
N LEU A 454 13.60 2.05 13.38
CA LEU A 454 14.68 3.01 13.54
C LEU A 454 14.18 4.37 14.07
N LEU A 455 12.97 4.78 13.66
CA LEU A 455 12.35 6.04 14.06
C LEU A 455 11.64 5.97 15.44
N LEU A 456 11.28 4.77 15.89
CA LEU A 456 10.53 4.55 17.13
C LEU A 456 11.12 5.26 18.37
N PRO A 457 12.44 5.23 18.65
CA PRO A 457 12.98 5.92 19.83
C PRO A 457 12.73 7.43 19.83
N LEU A 458 12.75 8.06 18.64
CA LEU A 458 12.47 9.49 18.49
C LEU A 458 10.97 9.78 18.67
N ILE A 459 10.10 8.89 18.17
CA ILE A 459 8.65 8.99 18.38
C ILE A 459 8.33 8.90 19.88
N GLU A 460 8.91 7.93 20.58
CA GLU A 460 8.72 7.78 22.03
C GLU A 460 9.28 8.97 22.81
N GLN A 461 10.43 9.51 22.42
CA GLN A 461 10.99 10.71 23.04
C GLN A 461 10.08 11.92 22.82
N TYR A 462 9.52 12.10 21.63
CA TYR A 462 8.55 13.15 21.36
C TYR A 462 7.29 12.98 22.23
N THR A 463 6.71 11.78 22.29
CA THR A 463 5.52 11.51 23.08
C THR A 463 5.78 11.82 24.56
N ARG A 464 6.88 11.33 25.15
CA ARG A 464 7.24 11.62 26.55
C ARG A 464 7.45 13.10 26.86
N ASN A 465 7.91 13.89 25.89
CA ASN A 465 8.13 15.33 26.08
C ASN A 465 6.83 16.15 25.99
N ASN A 466 5.73 15.55 25.51
CA ASN A 466 4.46 16.23 25.23
C ASN A 466 3.25 15.56 25.92
N GLU A 467 3.49 14.56 26.77
CA GLU A 467 2.57 14.10 27.83
C GLU A 467 2.70 15.00 29.06
#